data_AF-A0A6M0C9H8-F1
#
_entry.id   AF-A0A6M0C9H8-F1
#
_cell.length_a   1.000
_cell.length_b   1.000
_cell.length_c   1.000
_cell.angle_alpha   90.00
_cell.angle_beta   90.00
_cell.angle_gamma   90.00
#
_symmetry.space_group_name_H-M   'P 1'
#
loop_
_entity.id
_entity.type
_entity.pdbx_description
1 polymer ?
#
loop_
_entity_poly.entity_id
_entity_poly.type
_entity_poly.pdbx_seq_one_letter_code
_entity_poly.pdbx_strand_id
1 'polypeptide(L)'
;EEQLKEVMERFELFLNVEPFKRCIRCNGLLEAVAKEAIIDKLPEQTKQNINEFHQCQSCAQIYWRGSHYERMQEFIDGVMGNKISS
;
A
#
# COMPACT_ATOMS: atom_id res chain seq x y z
N GLU A 1 5.79 -2.48 -18.58
CA GLU A 1 6.30 -1.48 -17.61
C GLU A 1 6.76 -0.17 -18.29
N GLU A 2 7.32 -0.22 -19.50
CA GLU A 2 7.85 0.98 -20.18
C GLU A 2 6.83 2.13 -20.32
N GLN A 3 5.60 1.86 -20.76
CA GLN A 3 4.57 2.91 -20.87
C GLN A 3 4.23 3.59 -19.54
N LEU A 4 4.22 2.84 -18.44
CA LEU A 4 3.96 3.41 -17.12
C LEU A 4 5.11 4.34 -16.70
N LYS A 5 6.36 3.92 -16.95
CA LYS A 5 7.55 4.74 -16.68
C LYS A 5 7.54 6.03 -17.50
N GLU A 6 7.22 5.97 -18.79
CA GLU A 6 7.11 7.16 -19.65
C GLU A 6 6.07 8.16 -19.14
N VAL A 7 4.89 7.70 -18.70
CA VAL A 7 3.85 8.57 -18.13
C VAL A 7 4.36 9.23 -16.84
N MET A 8 4.97 8.45 -15.95
CA MET A 8 5.47 8.96 -14.68
C MET A 8 6.58 10.01 -14.86
N GLU A 9 7.49 9.79 -15.83
CA GLU A 9 8.55 10.72 -16.18
C GLU A 9 8.02 12.00 -16.82
N ARG A 10 7.11 11.88 -17.80
CA ARG A 10 6.56 13.03 -18.52
C ARG A 10 5.79 14.00 -17.64
N PHE A 11 5.15 13.49 -16.59
CA PHE A 11 4.31 14.28 -15.69
C PHE A 11 4.92 14.50 -14.29
N GLU A 12 6.20 14.14 -14.10
CA GLU A 12 6.93 14.29 -12.83
C GLU A 12 6.18 13.70 -11.61
N LEU A 13 5.40 12.64 -11.84
CA LEU A 13 4.48 12.11 -10.84
C LEU A 13 5.19 11.42 -9.68
N PHE A 14 6.46 11.04 -9.85
CA PHE A 14 7.29 10.40 -8.83
C PHE A 14 7.37 11.19 -7.53
N LEU A 15 7.35 12.53 -7.61
CA LEU A 15 7.43 13.41 -6.44
C LEU A 15 6.13 13.47 -5.62
N ASN A 16 5.02 12.97 -6.18
CA ASN A 16 3.68 13.06 -5.60
C ASN A 16 3.09 11.68 -5.27
N VAL A 17 3.87 10.60 -5.40
CA VAL A 17 3.38 9.26 -5.08
C VAL A 17 3.41 9.06 -3.57
N GLU A 18 2.25 8.73 -3.02
CA GLU A 18 2.13 8.26 -1.64
C GLU A 18 1.58 6.82 -1.66
N PRO A 19 2.47 5.82 -1.73
CA PRO A 19 2.08 4.42 -1.75
C PRO A 19 1.20 4.04 -0.56
N PHE A 20 0.31 3.06 -0.76
CA PHE A 20 -0.50 2.46 0.29
C PHE A 20 -1.42 3.43 1.06
N LYS A 21 -1.71 4.62 0.52
CA LYS A 21 -2.70 5.56 1.09
C LYS A 21 -4.14 5.33 0.62
N ARG A 22 -4.33 4.61 -0.48
CA ARG A 22 -5.65 4.38 -1.09
C ARG A 22 -5.99 2.90 -1.17
N CYS A 23 -7.27 2.60 -0.99
CA CYS A 23 -7.80 1.26 -1.10
C CYS A 23 -7.78 0.79 -2.55
N ILE A 24 -7.19 -0.38 -2.80
CA ILE A 24 -7.13 -1.00 -4.13
C ILE A 24 -8.53 -1.33 -4.66
N ARG A 25 -9.52 -1.57 -3.78
CA ARG A 25 -10.89 -1.96 -4.19
C ARG A 25 -11.77 -0.77 -4.58
N CYS A 26 -11.69 0.36 -3.87
CA CYS A 26 -12.63 1.47 -4.03
C CYS A 26 -11.99 2.87 -4.10
N ASN A 27 -10.65 2.96 -4.07
CA ASN A 27 -9.89 4.21 -4.07
C ASN A 27 -10.10 5.15 -2.86
N GLY A 28 -10.84 4.69 -1.84
CA GLY A 28 -11.02 5.41 -0.56
C GLY A 28 -9.73 5.49 0.26
N LEU A 29 -9.67 6.43 1.20
CA LEU A 29 -8.50 6.62 2.06
C LEU A 29 -8.33 5.45 3.04
N LEU A 30 -7.06 5.07 3.24
CA LEU A 30 -6.63 4.11 4.24
C LEU A 30 -6.13 4.86 5.47
N GLU A 31 -6.58 4.44 6.65
CA GLU A 31 -6.10 4.96 7.93
C GLU A 31 -5.63 3.83 8.84
N ALA A 32 -4.67 4.14 9.70
CA ALA A 32 -4.20 3.20 10.71
C ALA A 32 -5.34 2.80 11.64
N VAL A 33 -5.46 1.51 11.92
CA VAL A 33 -6.46 0.97 12.83
C VAL A 33 -5.80 0.10 13.89
N ALA A 34 -6.24 0.27 15.15
CA ALA A 34 -5.77 -0.55 16.25
C ALA A 34 -6.19 -2.01 16.04
N LYS A 35 -5.27 -2.94 16.31
CA LYS A 35 -5.50 -4.37 16.14
C LYS A 35 -6.71 -4.85 16.93
N GLU A 36 -6.88 -4.32 18.14
CA GLU A 36 -7.97 -4.65 19.07
C GLU A 36 -9.34 -4.33 18.46
N ALA A 37 -9.44 -3.27 17.64
CA ALA A 37 -10.69 -2.87 16.99
C ALA A 37 -11.10 -3.81 15.84
N ILE A 38 -10.17 -4.62 15.33
CA ILE A 38 -10.39 -5.48 14.17
C ILE A 38 -10.02 -6.94 14.41
N ILE A 39 -9.62 -7.31 15.63
CA ILE A 39 -9.01 -8.59 15.96
C ILE A 39 -9.90 -9.77 15.55
N ASP A 40 -11.22 -9.63 15.71
CA ASP A 40 -12.20 -10.66 15.37
C ASP A 40 -12.34 -10.93 13.87
N LYS A 41 -11.86 -10.00 13.03
CA LYS A 41 -11.88 -10.10 11.57
C LYS A 41 -10.58 -10.67 10.99
N LEU A 42 -9.56 -10.84 11.81
CA LEU A 42 -8.24 -11.27 11.37
C LEU A 42 -8.08 -12.80 11.42
N PRO A 43 -7.35 -13.40 10.45
CA PRO A 43 -6.89 -14.78 10.58
C PRO A 43 -5.96 -14.97 11.79
N GLU A 44 -5.97 -16.14 12.41
CA GLU A 44 -5.24 -16.40 13.66
C GLU A 44 -3.72 -16.16 13.54
N GLN A 45 -3.12 -16.59 12.42
CA GLN A 45 -1.69 -16.35 12.15
C GLN A 45 -1.36 -14.85 12.04
N THR A 46 -2.28 -14.04 11.51
CA THR A 46 -2.13 -12.59 11.41
C THR A 46 -2.24 -11.94 12.79
N LYS A 47 -3.17 -12.43 13.63
CA LYS A 47 -3.29 -11.96 15.02
C LYS A 47 -2.02 -12.22 15.84
N GLN A 48 -1.26 -13.26 15.55
CA GLN A 48 -0.05 -13.56 16.33
C GLN A 48 1.16 -12.73 15.88
N ASN A 49 1.29 -12.50 14.57
CA ASN A 49 2.54 -12.02 14.00
C ASN A 49 2.53 -10.54 13.56
N ILE A 50 1.36 -9.90 13.45
CA ILE A 50 1.23 -8.57 12.84
C ILE A 50 0.51 -7.61 13.79
N ASN A 51 1.03 -6.39 13.91
CA ASN A 51 0.49 -5.34 14.78
C ASN A 51 0.15 -4.03 14.04
N GLU A 52 0.54 -3.89 12.77
CA GLU A 52 0.26 -2.71 11.95
C GLU A 52 -0.84 -3.02 10.93
N PHE A 53 -1.94 -2.28 11.02
CA PHE A 53 -3.10 -2.46 10.16
C PHE A 53 -3.59 -1.13 9.64
N HIS A 54 -4.10 -1.15 8.41
CA HIS A 54 -4.81 -0.03 7.80
C HIS A 54 -6.19 -0.47 7.36
N GLN A 55 -7.20 0.37 7.59
CA GLN A 55 -8.56 0.12 7.16
C GLN A 55 -9.05 1.23 6.22
N CYS A 56 -9.77 0.82 5.18
CA CYS A 56 -10.43 1.77 4.29
C CYS A 56 -11.65 2.39 4.97
N GLN A 57 -11.70 3.72 5.00
CA GLN A 57 -12.82 4.47 5.56
C GLN A 57 -14.13 4.34 4.74
N SER A 58 -14.05 3.89 3.48
CA SER A 58 -15.23 3.78 2.59
C SER A 58 -15.82 2.38 2.53
N CYS A 59 -15.00 1.33 2.51
CA CYS A 59 -15.46 -0.06 2.32
C CYS A 59 -15.04 -1.01 3.45
N ALA A 60 -14.40 -0.50 4.50
CA ALA A 60 -13.93 -1.25 5.67
C ALA A 60 -12.91 -2.38 5.37
N GLN A 61 -12.38 -2.46 4.14
CA GLN A 61 -11.32 -3.41 3.78
C GLN A 61 -10.08 -3.18 4.63
N ILE A 62 -9.54 -4.25 5.21
CA ILE A 62 -8.36 -4.24 6.07
C ILE A 62 -7.13 -4.70 5.27
N TYR A 63 -6.02 -4.00 5.47
CA TYR A 63 -4.70 -4.28 4.89
C TYR A 63 -3.65 -4.35 6.00
N TRP A 64 -2.61 -5.16 5.79
CA TRP A 64 -1.46 -5.29 6.69
C TRP A 64 -0.21 -5.65 5.89
N ARG A 65 0.97 -5.44 6.49
CA ARG A 65 2.24 -5.82 5.87
C ARG A 65 2.41 -7.34 5.91
N GLY A 66 2.46 -7.96 4.73
CA GLY A 66 2.75 -9.37 4.52
C GLY A 66 3.29 -9.57 3.11
N SER A 67 3.39 -10.81 2.63
CA SER A 67 4.02 -11.12 1.33
C SER A 67 3.43 -10.35 0.13
N HIS A 68 2.14 -10.02 0.15
CA HIS A 68 1.52 -9.20 -0.89
C HIS A 68 1.95 -7.72 -0.83
N TYR A 69 2.18 -7.19 0.39
CA TYR A 69 2.72 -5.84 0.58
C TYR A 69 4.17 -5.77 0.06
N GLU A 70 5.00 -6.76 0.41
CA GLU A 70 6.41 -6.84 -0.02
C GLU A 70 6.53 -6.85 -1.55
N ARG A 71 5.78 -7.71 -2.23
CA ARG A 71 5.76 -7.76 -3.71
C ARG A 71 5.29 -6.44 -4.34
N MET A 72 4.30 -5.79 -3.73
CA MET A 72 3.80 -4.51 -4.23
C MET A 72 4.85 -3.40 -4.03
N GLN A 73 5.57 -3.42 -2.90
CA GLN A 73 6.67 -2.50 -2.62
C GLN A 73 7.80 -2.69 -3.64
N GLU A 74 8.23 -3.93 -3.89
CA GLU A 74 9.25 -4.24 -4.91
C GLU A 74 8.87 -3.72 -6.30
N PHE A 75 7.61 -3.90 -6.70
CA PHE A 75 7.10 -3.38 -7.96
C PHE A 75 7.15 -1.84 -8.00
N ILE A 76 6.68 -1.18 -6.93
CA ILE A 76 6.72 0.28 -6.81
C ILE A 76 8.15 0.79 -6.88
N ASP A 77 9.08 0.16 -6.16
CA ASP A 77 10.50 0.52 -6.15
C ASP A 77 11.12 0.34 -7.54
N GLY A 78 10.76 -0.72 -8.28
CA GLY A 78 11.21 -0.94 -9.66
C GLY A 78 10.66 0.08 -10.67
N VAL A 79 9.51 0.69 -10.37
CA VAL A 79 8.93 1.79 -11.17
C VAL A 79 9.54 3.14 -10.76
N MET A 80 9.77 3.38 -9.46
CA MET A 80 10.31 4.65 -8.94
C MET A 80 11.85 4.77 -9.04
N GLY A 81 12.57 3.65 -9.11
CA GLY A 81 14.03 3.57 -9.02
C GLY A 81 14.82 4.16 -10.19
N ASN A 82 14.19 4.75 -11.20
CA ASN A 82 14.92 5.39 -12.30
C ASN A 82 15.54 6.75 -11.94
N LYS A 83 15.20 7.40 -10.80
CA LYS A 83 15.87 8.63 -10.34
C LYS A 83 15.81 8.87 -8.81
N ILE A 84 16.32 7.94 -8.00
CA ILE A 84 16.84 8.30 -6.66
C ILE A 84 18.37 8.18 -6.70
N SER A 85 18.98 8.97 -7.58
CA SER A 85 20.43 9.13 -7.70
C SER A 85 20.71 10.52 -8.26
N SER A 86 20.56 11.53 -7.41
CA SER A 86 21.24 12.83 -7.47
C SER A 86 21.14 13.50 -6.11
#